data_AF-M4SZA6-F1
#
_entry.id   AF-M4SZA6-F1
#
_cell.length_a   1.000
_cell.length_b   1.000
_cell.length_c   1.000
_cell.angle_alpha   90.00
_cell.angle_beta   90.00
_cell.angle_gamma   90.00
#
_symmetry.space_group_name_H-M   'P 1'
#
loop_
_entity.id
_entity.type
_entity.pdbx_description
1 polymer ?
#
loop_
_entity_poly.entity_id
_entity_poly.type
_entity_poly.pdbx_seq_one_letter_code
_entity_poly.pdbx_strand_id
1 'polypeptide(L)'
;MNYWIAATGALALAVAVTAQGTTLLHNAKAQVTTPCGASHYMRHITRQAESALQAGLKTAQSALETSNKLRVVASSKTGGAATAASILAANLASEAAKAIETIKTETTNFLAGFAAAAELAGQQDIVSEIKTAEVQDVNTQTAAQAVTNPGIIQVKPKLTIATTAACFNANGTPITDGDSQQTKPAEPTLKFFVFSANTPGTTHDELLTICGHANTGTPTSSGCTTSATSIGIKGGPFLKTAPVTTTRTASSTDKTYPAITSTTTIPNDKTLNKAVTAIRKLETAVAALDAI
;
A
#
# COMPACT_ATOMS: atom_id res chain seq x y z
N MET A 1 -0.55 70.64 -35.08
CA MET A 1 -1.16 69.41 -35.64
C MET A 1 -0.12 68.31 -35.59
N ASN A 2 -0.54 67.13 -35.13
CA ASN A 2 0.23 65.90 -34.88
C ASN A 2 1.24 65.93 -33.74
N TYR A 3 0.88 65.27 -32.62
CA TYR A 3 1.75 64.27 -31.99
C TYR A 3 0.91 63.09 -31.50
N TRP A 4 1.33 61.91 -31.95
CA TRP A 4 0.81 60.60 -31.59
C TRP A 4 1.07 60.33 -30.10
N ILE A 5 0.04 59.91 -29.34
CA ILE A 5 0.26 59.28 -28.04
C ILE A 5 0.20 57.78 -28.26
N ALA A 6 1.39 57.19 -28.12
CA ALA A 6 1.70 55.80 -28.32
C ALA A 6 0.78 54.88 -27.50
N ALA A 7 0.18 53.95 -28.23
CA ALA A 7 -0.36 52.71 -27.71
C ALA A 7 0.81 51.82 -27.23
N THR A 8 1.09 51.81 -25.93
CA THR A 8 2.01 50.83 -25.33
C THR A 8 1.56 50.51 -23.90
N GLY A 9 0.41 49.86 -23.79
CA GLY A 9 0.00 49.13 -22.60
C GLY A 9 0.07 47.63 -22.87
N ALA A 10 1.27 47.10 -23.11
CA ALA A 10 1.51 45.67 -23.24
C ALA A 10 1.29 45.00 -21.88
N LEU A 11 0.04 44.61 -21.59
CA LEU A 11 -0.27 43.77 -20.44
C LEU A 11 -0.01 42.31 -20.82
N ALA A 12 1.27 41.93 -20.84
CA ALA A 12 1.68 40.55 -20.87
C ALA A 12 1.47 39.93 -19.48
N LEU A 13 0.25 39.48 -19.18
CA LEU A 13 0.02 38.50 -18.11
C LEU A 13 -0.17 37.12 -18.75
N ALA A 14 0.95 36.51 -19.14
CA ALA A 14 1.01 35.07 -19.31
C ALA A 14 1.03 34.46 -17.91
N VAL A 15 -0.15 34.14 -17.37
CA VAL A 15 -0.22 33.23 -16.22
C VAL A 15 0.01 31.84 -16.79
N ALA A 16 1.28 31.45 -16.86
CA ALA A 16 1.63 30.06 -17.05
C ALA A 16 1.06 29.29 -15.85
N VAL A 17 -0.06 28.60 -16.07
CA VAL A 17 -0.43 27.48 -15.20
C VAL A 17 0.66 26.44 -15.46
N THR A 18 1.72 26.50 -14.67
CA THR A 18 2.75 25.46 -14.70
C THR A 18 2.06 24.20 -14.22
N ALA A 19 1.84 23.24 -15.13
CA ALA A 19 1.50 21.88 -14.79
C ALA A 19 2.45 21.45 -13.65
N GLN A 20 1.88 21.24 -12.46
CA GLN A 20 2.64 20.75 -11.33
C GLN A 20 3.16 19.36 -11.73
N GLY A 21 4.45 19.12 -11.46
CA GLY A 21 5.14 17.93 -11.93
C GLY A 21 4.39 16.63 -11.60
N THR A 22 4.59 15.61 -12.43
CA THR A 22 3.95 14.29 -12.32
C THR A 22 3.94 13.81 -10.87
N THR A 23 2.76 13.54 -10.33
CA THR A 23 2.61 13.01 -8.96
C THR A 23 3.26 11.63 -8.91
N LEU A 24 4.35 11.50 -8.15
CA LEU A 24 4.99 10.20 -7.94
C LEU A 24 4.21 9.42 -6.89
N LEU A 25 3.19 8.70 -7.33
CA LEU A 25 2.35 7.86 -6.46
C LEU A 25 3.16 6.76 -5.74
N HIS A 26 4.19 6.24 -6.39
CA HIS A 26 5.06 5.21 -5.86
C HIS A 26 6.41 5.78 -5.46
N ASN A 27 6.87 5.45 -4.25
CA ASN A 27 8.27 5.59 -3.90
C ASN A 27 9.09 4.54 -4.67
N ALA A 28 9.82 5.01 -5.68
CA ALA A 28 10.69 4.21 -6.53
C ALA A 28 11.85 3.54 -5.80
N LYS A 29 12.24 4.04 -4.63
CA LYS A 29 13.36 3.52 -3.85
C LYS A 29 12.93 2.61 -2.71
N ALA A 30 11.64 2.53 -2.40
CA ALA A 30 11.16 1.77 -1.24
C ALA A 30 11.56 0.28 -1.33
N GLN A 31 12.27 -0.22 -0.32
CA GLN A 31 12.57 -1.64 -0.19
C GLN A 31 11.49 -2.31 0.66
N VAL A 32 10.40 -2.75 0.05
CA VAL A 32 9.39 -3.53 0.78
C VAL A 32 9.94 -4.94 1.07
N THR A 33 10.38 -5.18 2.30
CA THR A 33 11.03 -6.41 2.79
C THR A 33 10.31 -7.04 3.98
N THR A 34 9.44 -6.29 4.66
CA THR A 34 8.62 -6.78 5.77
C THR A 34 7.13 -6.50 5.56
N PRO A 35 6.22 -7.22 6.25
CA PRO A 35 4.79 -6.88 6.25
C PRO A 35 4.53 -5.44 6.67
N CYS A 36 5.25 -4.92 7.67
CA CYS A 36 5.08 -3.53 8.09
C CYS A 36 5.53 -2.52 7.04
N GLY A 37 6.63 -2.77 6.33
CA GLY A 37 7.01 -1.95 5.18
C GLY A 37 5.96 -1.99 4.07
N ALA A 38 5.37 -3.15 3.79
CA ALA A 38 4.28 -3.27 2.81
C ALA A 38 3.05 -2.47 3.23
N SER A 39 2.65 -2.53 4.51
CA SER A 39 1.55 -1.74 5.08
C SER A 39 1.78 -0.24 4.90
N HIS A 40 2.95 0.26 5.30
CA HIS A 40 3.29 1.67 5.20
C HIS A 40 3.46 2.15 3.76
N TYR A 41 3.91 1.28 2.85
CA TYR A 41 3.98 1.57 1.42
C TYR A 41 2.59 1.76 0.82
N MET A 42 1.61 0.92 1.17
CA MET A 42 0.20 1.11 0.74
C MET A 42 -0.39 2.40 1.28
N ARG A 43 -0.13 2.72 2.56
CA ARG A 43 -0.54 4.01 3.15
C ARG A 43 0.14 5.20 2.47
N HIS A 44 1.37 5.05 2.00
CA HIS A 44 2.06 6.08 1.23
C HIS A 44 1.37 6.33 -0.12
N ILE A 45 1.02 5.28 -0.86
CA ILE A 45 0.23 5.38 -2.10
C ILE A 45 -1.05 6.17 -1.84
N THR A 46 -1.81 5.82 -0.80
CA THR A 46 -3.03 6.57 -0.42
C THR A 46 -2.75 8.05 -0.20
N ARG A 47 -1.75 8.40 0.63
CA ARG A 47 -1.41 9.81 0.90
C ARG A 47 -0.99 10.59 -0.35
N GLN A 48 -0.23 9.96 -1.25
CA GLN A 48 0.19 10.62 -2.50
C GLN A 48 -1.01 10.84 -3.43
N ALA A 49 -1.91 9.87 -3.56
CA ALA A 49 -3.13 10.04 -4.34
C ALA A 49 -4.10 11.07 -3.72
N GLU A 50 -4.25 11.10 -2.40
CA GLU A 50 -5.02 12.15 -1.70
C GLU A 50 -4.43 13.54 -1.97
N SER A 51 -3.10 13.67 -1.88
CA SER A 51 -2.40 14.91 -2.20
C SER A 51 -2.63 15.35 -3.64
N ALA A 52 -2.58 14.43 -4.61
CA ALA A 52 -2.87 14.73 -6.02
C ALA A 52 -4.30 15.21 -6.23
N LEU A 53 -5.27 14.54 -5.63
CA LEU A 53 -6.68 14.92 -5.69
C LEU A 53 -6.91 16.32 -5.08
N GLN A 54 -6.34 16.59 -3.91
CA GLN A 54 -6.41 17.89 -3.26
C GLN A 54 -5.74 18.99 -4.09
N ALA A 55 -4.57 18.70 -4.68
CA ALA A 55 -3.88 19.65 -5.56
C ALA A 55 -4.72 19.97 -6.80
N GLY A 56 -5.32 18.96 -7.45
CA GLY A 56 -6.21 19.15 -8.59
C GLY A 56 -7.43 20.03 -8.25
N LEU A 57 -8.08 19.76 -7.12
CA LEU A 57 -9.19 20.58 -6.62
C LEU A 57 -8.78 22.04 -6.35
N LYS A 58 -7.63 22.22 -5.67
CA LYS A 58 -7.12 23.55 -5.34
C LYS A 58 -6.75 24.36 -6.60
N THR A 59 -6.16 23.70 -7.60
CA THR A 59 -5.84 24.31 -8.89
C THR A 59 -7.11 24.75 -9.61
N ALA A 60 -8.14 23.89 -9.67
CA ALA A 60 -9.43 24.24 -10.27
C ALA A 60 -10.09 25.44 -9.57
N GLN A 61 -10.08 25.45 -8.22
CA GLN A 61 -10.60 26.56 -7.43
C GLN A 61 -9.85 27.87 -7.73
N SER A 62 -8.52 27.83 -7.74
CA SER A 62 -7.70 29.01 -8.01
C SER A 62 -7.90 29.57 -9.43
N ALA A 63 -8.07 28.69 -10.42
CA ALA A 63 -8.39 29.06 -11.79
C ALA A 63 -9.77 29.75 -11.88
N LEU A 64 -10.80 29.24 -11.18
CA LEU A 64 -12.12 29.89 -11.12
C LEU A 64 -12.06 31.26 -10.43
N GLU A 65 -11.33 31.38 -9.32
CA GLU A 65 -11.16 32.66 -8.62
C GLU A 65 -10.48 33.70 -9.53
N THR A 66 -9.43 33.29 -10.25
CA THR A 66 -8.71 34.16 -11.19
C THR A 66 -9.56 34.52 -12.40
N SER A 67 -10.31 33.56 -12.94
CA SER A 67 -11.29 33.79 -14.01
C SER A 67 -12.30 34.86 -13.62
N ASN A 68 -12.89 34.75 -12.42
CA ASN A 68 -13.88 35.72 -11.94
C ASN A 68 -13.28 37.12 -11.76
N LYS A 69 -12.05 37.25 -11.24
CA LYS A 69 -11.33 38.54 -11.17
C LYS A 69 -11.14 39.16 -12.56
N LEU A 70 -10.77 38.35 -13.56
CA LEU A 70 -10.60 38.81 -14.93
C LEU A 70 -11.92 39.22 -15.59
N ARG A 71 -13.04 38.58 -15.25
CA ARG A 71 -14.38 39.03 -15.70
C ARG A 71 -14.72 40.42 -15.16
N VAL A 72 -14.36 40.72 -13.91
CA VAL A 72 -14.50 42.07 -13.33
C VAL A 72 -13.61 43.08 -14.07
N VAL A 73 -12.35 42.72 -14.37
CA VAL A 73 -11.46 43.56 -15.19
C VAL A 73 -12.05 43.81 -16.58
N ALA A 74 -12.56 42.78 -17.24
CA ALA A 74 -13.21 42.91 -18.55
C ALA A 74 -14.39 43.88 -18.52
N SER A 75 -15.20 43.85 -17.46
CA SER A 75 -16.35 44.76 -17.29
C SER A 75 -15.96 46.22 -16.97
N SER A 76 -14.76 46.45 -16.45
CA SER A 76 -14.28 47.77 -16.01
C SER A 76 -13.33 48.45 -17.00
N LYS A 77 -12.96 47.76 -18.09
CA LYS A 77 -12.10 48.27 -19.16
C LYS A 77 -12.88 48.34 -20.47
N THR A 78 -12.29 48.97 -21.48
CA THR A 78 -12.85 49.06 -22.83
C THR A 78 -11.82 48.60 -23.86
N GLY A 79 -12.28 48.31 -25.08
CA GLY A 79 -11.42 47.93 -26.20
C GLY A 79 -10.64 46.64 -25.97
N GLY A 80 -9.42 46.56 -26.53
CA GLY A 80 -8.61 45.32 -26.54
C GLY A 80 -8.29 44.75 -25.15
N ALA A 81 -8.17 45.59 -24.12
CA ALA A 81 -7.93 45.13 -22.75
C ALA A 81 -9.13 44.36 -22.17
N ALA A 82 -10.36 44.81 -22.46
CA ALA A 82 -11.58 44.12 -22.05
C ALA A 82 -11.72 42.76 -22.77
N THR A 83 -11.42 42.73 -24.06
CA THR A 83 -11.43 41.50 -24.86
C THR A 83 -10.39 40.48 -24.37
N ALA A 84 -9.15 40.92 -24.14
CA ALA A 84 -8.08 40.04 -23.64
C ALA A 84 -8.43 39.45 -22.27
N ALA A 85 -8.92 40.27 -21.34
CA ALA A 85 -9.34 39.79 -20.01
C ALA A 85 -10.50 38.79 -20.10
N SER A 86 -11.45 39.01 -21.02
CA SER A 86 -12.57 38.07 -21.26
C SER A 86 -12.10 36.72 -21.79
N ILE A 87 -11.16 36.72 -22.73
CA ILE A 87 -10.58 35.49 -23.30
C ILE A 87 -9.83 34.70 -22.23
N LEU A 88 -8.96 35.37 -21.45
CA LEU A 88 -8.22 34.74 -20.36
C LEU A 88 -9.17 34.16 -19.29
N ALA A 89 -10.23 34.89 -18.94
CA ALA A 89 -11.23 34.40 -18.01
C ALA A 89 -11.92 33.13 -18.52
N ALA A 90 -12.33 33.11 -19.79
CA ALA A 90 -12.99 31.95 -20.40
C ALA A 90 -12.06 30.73 -20.45
N ASN A 91 -10.78 30.93 -20.78
CA ASN A 91 -9.79 29.85 -20.78
C ASN A 91 -9.62 29.23 -19.39
N LEU A 92 -9.42 30.05 -18.36
CA LEU A 92 -9.29 29.56 -16.98
C LEU A 92 -10.55 28.86 -16.47
N ALA A 93 -11.74 29.36 -16.84
CA ALA A 93 -13.00 28.70 -16.49
C ALA A 93 -13.12 27.33 -17.19
N SER A 94 -12.69 27.23 -18.45
CA SER A 94 -12.67 25.99 -19.22
C SER A 94 -11.69 24.97 -18.63
N GLU A 95 -10.48 25.38 -18.27
CA GLU A 95 -9.48 24.53 -17.60
C GLU A 95 -9.99 24.02 -16.25
N ALA A 96 -10.58 24.90 -15.43
CA ALA A 96 -11.18 24.50 -14.16
C ALA A 96 -12.35 23.52 -14.34
N ALA A 97 -13.19 23.73 -15.37
CA ALA A 97 -14.28 22.80 -15.68
C ALA A 97 -13.75 21.42 -16.11
N LYS A 98 -12.68 21.36 -16.90
CA LYS A 98 -12.00 20.10 -17.26
C LYS A 98 -11.42 19.39 -16.04
N ALA A 99 -10.80 20.13 -15.12
CA ALA A 99 -10.31 19.59 -13.85
C ALA A 99 -11.44 18.96 -13.03
N ILE A 100 -12.54 19.69 -12.83
CA ILE A 100 -13.70 19.22 -12.07
C ILE A 100 -14.35 18.00 -12.74
N GLU A 101 -14.53 18.01 -14.06
CA GLU A 101 -15.14 16.88 -14.78
C GLU A 101 -14.23 15.65 -14.76
N THR A 102 -12.90 15.82 -14.82
CA THR A 102 -11.96 14.71 -14.69
C THR A 102 -12.02 14.11 -13.29
N ILE A 103 -12.01 14.94 -12.24
CA ILE A 103 -12.18 14.47 -10.85
C ILE A 103 -13.48 13.70 -10.69
N LYS A 104 -14.59 14.23 -11.22
CA LYS A 104 -15.90 13.58 -11.19
C LYS A 104 -15.89 12.24 -11.93
N THR A 105 -15.30 12.17 -13.12
CA THR A 105 -15.17 10.95 -13.93
C THR A 105 -14.35 9.89 -13.19
N GLU A 106 -13.26 10.30 -12.55
CA GLU A 106 -12.32 9.40 -11.88
C GLU A 106 -12.66 9.12 -10.41
N THR A 107 -13.70 9.73 -9.85
CA THR A 107 -14.06 9.60 -8.42
C THR A 107 -14.21 8.13 -8.00
N THR A 108 -14.86 7.30 -8.82
CA THR A 108 -15.03 5.86 -8.52
C THR A 108 -13.69 5.13 -8.49
N ASN A 109 -12.75 5.51 -9.36
CA ASN A 109 -11.40 4.94 -9.41
C ASN A 109 -10.57 5.36 -8.19
N PHE A 110 -10.67 6.63 -7.76
CA PHE A 110 -10.09 7.09 -6.50
C PHE A 110 -10.60 6.29 -5.30
N LEU A 111 -11.93 6.20 -5.14
CA LEU A 111 -12.54 5.50 -4.00
C LEU A 111 -12.18 4.01 -3.96
N ALA A 112 -12.25 3.32 -5.09
CA ALA A 112 -11.86 1.91 -5.17
C ALA A 112 -10.38 1.72 -4.84
N GLY A 113 -9.52 2.61 -5.34
CA GLY A 113 -8.09 2.62 -5.08
C GLY A 113 -7.75 2.82 -3.60
N PHE A 114 -8.36 3.82 -2.96
CA PHE A 114 -8.16 4.10 -1.54
C PHE A 114 -8.62 2.94 -0.66
N ALA A 115 -9.79 2.38 -0.95
CA ALA A 115 -10.29 1.21 -0.24
C ALA A 115 -9.33 0.01 -0.37
N ALA A 116 -8.89 -0.30 -1.59
CA ALA A 116 -7.96 -1.40 -1.83
C ALA A 116 -6.61 -1.21 -1.12
N ALA A 117 -6.04 0.00 -1.17
CA ALA A 117 -4.79 0.30 -0.47
C ALA A 117 -4.95 0.20 1.06
N ALA A 118 -6.07 0.67 1.61
CA ALA A 118 -6.36 0.55 3.04
C ALA A 118 -6.59 -0.91 3.48
N GLU A 119 -7.35 -1.69 2.70
CA GLU A 119 -7.55 -3.13 2.94
C GLU A 119 -6.22 -3.89 2.92
N LEU A 120 -5.38 -3.64 1.91
CA LEU A 120 -4.07 -4.26 1.82
C LEU A 120 -3.17 -3.84 2.99
N ALA A 121 -3.16 -2.56 3.37
CA ALA A 121 -2.39 -2.11 4.53
C ALA A 121 -2.81 -2.84 5.82
N GLY A 122 -4.12 -2.92 6.08
CA GLY A 122 -4.66 -3.63 7.24
C GLY A 122 -4.34 -5.13 7.22
N GLN A 123 -4.41 -5.77 6.05
CA GLN A 123 -3.98 -7.17 5.91
C GLN A 123 -2.51 -7.36 6.25
N GLN A 124 -1.64 -6.43 5.86
CA GLN A 124 -0.22 -6.50 6.16
C GLN A 124 0.08 -6.27 7.65
N ASP A 125 -0.68 -5.39 8.33
CA ASP A 125 -0.62 -5.24 9.78
C ASP A 125 -0.97 -6.57 10.48
N ILE A 126 -2.08 -7.21 10.08
CA ILE A 126 -2.50 -8.52 10.58
C ILE A 126 -1.43 -9.59 10.31
N VAL A 127 -0.81 -9.58 9.12
CA VAL A 127 0.29 -10.50 8.81
C VAL A 127 1.46 -10.30 9.76
N SER A 128 1.76 -9.05 10.15
CA SER A 128 2.83 -8.77 11.11
C SER A 128 2.52 -9.27 12.52
N GLU A 129 1.25 -9.33 12.93
CA GLU A 129 0.87 -9.80 14.27
C GLU A 129 0.72 -11.33 14.32
N ILE A 130 -0.02 -11.90 13.37
CA ILE A 130 -0.33 -13.33 13.34
C ILE A 130 0.91 -14.19 13.03
N LYS A 131 1.94 -13.65 12.38
CA LYS A 131 3.19 -14.42 12.14
C LYS A 131 3.88 -14.90 13.42
N THR A 132 3.50 -14.37 14.58
CA THR A 132 4.00 -14.80 15.90
C THR A 132 3.23 -15.98 16.49
N ALA A 133 2.16 -16.43 15.82
CA ALA A 133 1.35 -17.54 16.26
C ALA A 133 2.10 -18.87 16.09
N GLU A 134 2.19 -19.63 17.17
CA GLU A 134 2.95 -20.88 17.23
C GLU A 134 2.24 -21.93 18.09
N VAL A 135 2.64 -23.19 17.91
CA VAL A 135 2.37 -24.25 18.87
C VAL A 135 3.49 -24.20 19.92
N GLN A 136 3.15 -24.24 21.20
CA GLN A 136 4.14 -24.30 22.27
C GLN A 136 4.79 -25.68 22.32
N ASP A 137 6.07 -25.71 22.71
CA ASP A 137 6.73 -26.92 23.14
C ASP A 137 5.98 -27.54 24.33
N VAL A 138 5.84 -28.85 24.33
CA VAL A 138 5.25 -29.63 25.42
C VAL A 138 6.25 -30.67 25.85
N ASN A 139 6.80 -30.51 27.05
CA ASN A 139 7.75 -31.45 27.65
C ASN A 139 7.19 -32.88 27.65
N THR A 140 8.11 -33.85 27.62
CA THR A 140 7.72 -35.25 27.53
C THR A 140 6.95 -35.74 28.76
N GLN A 141 5.97 -36.62 28.55
CA GLN A 141 5.23 -37.36 29.58
C GLN A 141 5.32 -38.84 29.27
N THR A 142 5.12 -39.74 30.24
CA THR A 142 5.12 -41.18 29.90
C THR A 142 4.07 -41.47 28.82
N ALA A 143 4.33 -42.44 27.95
CA ALA A 143 3.37 -42.80 26.89
C ALA A 143 1.98 -43.14 27.44
N ALA A 144 1.90 -43.78 28.61
CA ALA A 144 0.63 -44.08 29.27
C ALA A 144 -0.10 -42.81 29.75
N GLN A 145 0.61 -41.83 30.33
CA GLN A 145 0.03 -40.56 30.74
C GLN A 145 -0.42 -39.72 29.54
N ALA A 146 0.36 -39.74 28.46
CA ALA A 146 0.14 -38.94 27.26
C ALA A 146 -1.23 -39.15 26.60
N VAL A 147 -1.91 -40.28 26.90
CA VAL A 147 -3.21 -40.65 26.32
C VAL A 147 -4.33 -40.82 27.35
N THR A 148 -4.05 -40.62 28.65
CA THR A 148 -5.03 -40.82 29.73
C THR A 148 -5.39 -39.52 30.43
N ASN A 149 -6.61 -39.41 30.96
CA ASN A 149 -7.01 -38.23 31.74
C ASN A 149 -6.42 -38.27 33.15
N PRO A 150 -5.94 -37.15 33.72
CA PRO A 150 -5.86 -35.80 33.14
C PRO A 150 -4.55 -35.51 32.37
N GLY A 151 -3.65 -36.48 32.25
CA GLY A 151 -2.29 -36.33 31.70
C GLY A 151 -2.17 -36.27 30.18
N ILE A 152 -3.29 -36.28 29.45
CA ILE A 152 -3.31 -36.24 27.98
C ILE A 152 -2.45 -35.08 27.46
N ILE A 153 -1.58 -35.36 26.47
CA ILE A 153 -0.80 -34.31 25.84
C ILE A 153 -1.74 -33.35 25.11
N GLN A 154 -1.56 -32.05 25.36
CA GLN A 154 -2.34 -31.00 24.75
C GLN A 154 -1.47 -30.23 23.76
N VAL A 155 -1.95 -30.06 22.53
CA VAL A 155 -1.38 -29.08 21.59
C VAL A 155 -1.76 -27.70 22.09
N LYS A 156 -0.79 -26.94 22.60
CA LYS A 156 -1.04 -25.63 23.20
C LYS A 156 -0.74 -24.53 22.18
N PRO A 157 -1.75 -23.81 21.65
CA PRO A 157 -1.48 -22.63 20.85
C PRO A 157 -0.86 -21.53 21.70
N LYS A 158 -0.06 -20.68 21.07
CA LYS A 158 0.48 -19.45 21.63
C LYS A 158 0.36 -18.34 20.61
N LEU A 159 -0.15 -17.21 21.08
CA LEU A 159 -0.15 -15.97 20.34
C LEU A 159 0.62 -14.95 21.17
N THR A 160 1.64 -14.34 20.58
CA THR A 160 2.37 -13.26 21.24
C THR A 160 1.68 -11.95 20.89
N ILE A 161 0.95 -11.39 21.86
CA ILE A 161 0.25 -10.12 21.68
C ILE A 161 1.27 -8.99 21.74
N ALA A 162 1.31 -8.14 20.71
CA ALA A 162 2.14 -6.96 20.71
C ALA A 162 1.67 -5.96 21.78
N THR A 163 2.60 -5.30 22.46
CA THR A 163 2.29 -4.25 23.44
C THR A 163 2.13 -2.87 22.81
N THR A 164 2.36 -2.76 21.50
CA THR A 164 2.28 -1.54 20.71
C THR A 164 1.29 -1.72 19.55
N ALA A 165 0.85 -0.63 18.95
CA ALA A 165 0.05 -0.70 17.74
C ALA A 165 0.79 -1.46 16.63
N ALA A 166 0.06 -2.26 15.85
CA ALA A 166 0.63 -3.07 14.78
C ALA A 166 1.47 -2.21 13.82
N CYS A 167 2.71 -2.63 13.57
CA CYS A 167 3.66 -1.92 12.72
C CYS A 167 4.09 -0.52 13.22
N PHE A 168 4.02 -0.31 14.53
CA PHE A 168 4.63 0.83 15.24
C PHE A 168 5.53 0.34 16.36
N ASN A 169 6.62 1.08 16.60
CA ASN A 169 7.49 0.84 17.75
C ASN A 169 6.88 1.41 19.04
N ALA A 170 7.57 1.22 20.18
CA ALA A 170 7.12 1.68 21.49
C ALA A 170 6.94 3.20 21.60
N ASN A 171 7.62 3.97 20.75
CA ASN A 171 7.51 5.43 20.70
C ASN A 171 6.39 5.90 19.76
N GLY A 172 5.58 4.99 19.22
CA GLY A 172 4.53 5.31 18.25
C GLY A 172 5.08 5.68 16.87
N THR A 173 6.35 5.39 16.58
CA THR A 173 6.93 5.62 15.24
C THR A 173 6.65 4.43 14.33
N PRO A 174 6.24 4.65 13.07
CA PRO A 174 6.13 3.61 12.06
C PRO A 174 7.38 2.74 11.95
N ILE A 175 7.19 1.41 11.95
CA ILE A 175 8.24 0.46 11.56
C ILE A 175 8.22 0.39 10.03
N THR A 176 9.10 1.16 9.39
CA THR A 176 9.23 1.19 7.94
C THR A 176 10.49 0.47 7.50
N ASP A 177 10.43 -0.13 6.32
CA ASP A 177 11.64 -0.58 5.65
C ASP A 177 12.40 0.62 5.05
N GLY A 178 13.69 0.42 4.79
CA GLY A 178 14.55 1.46 4.21
C GLY A 178 14.32 1.69 2.72
N ASP A 179 15.05 2.67 2.18
CA ASP A 179 15.15 2.91 0.75
C ASP A 179 16.41 2.23 0.17
N SER A 180 16.30 1.80 -1.08
CA SER A 180 17.38 1.20 -1.84
C SER A 180 18.38 2.26 -2.32
N GLN A 181 19.65 1.90 -2.25
CA GLN A 181 20.74 2.65 -2.89
C GLN A 181 20.84 2.36 -4.41
N GLN A 182 20.14 1.33 -4.92
CA GLN A 182 20.13 0.97 -6.34
C GLN A 182 19.16 1.82 -7.17
N THR A 183 19.43 1.85 -8.48
CA THR A 183 18.65 2.56 -9.51
C THR A 183 17.18 2.17 -9.49
N LYS A 184 16.29 3.18 -9.60
CA LYS A 184 14.82 3.07 -9.66
C LYS A 184 14.36 1.91 -10.58
N PRO A 185 13.49 0.99 -10.13
CA PRO A 185 12.80 0.07 -11.03
C PRO A 185 12.10 0.85 -12.14
N ALA A 186 12.22 0.39 -13.38
CA ALA A 186 11.65 1.07 -14.54
C ALA A 186 10.11 1.23 -14.41
N GLU A 187 9.46 0.24 -13.78
CA GLU A 187 8.03 0.25 -13.54
C GLU A 187 7.68 0.01 -12.06
N PRO A 188 6.58 0.60 -11.56
CA PRO A 188 6.06 0.37 -10.22
C PRO A 188 5.89 -1.11 -9.90
N THR A 189 6.37 -1.49 -8.73
CA THR A 189 6.28 -2.85 -8.20
C THR A 189 5.54 -2.83 -6.89
N LEU A 190 4.52 -3.67 -6.78
CA LEU A 190 3.79 -3.90 -5.55
C LEU A 190 4.30 -5.19 -4.93
N LYS A 191 4.53 -5.14 -3.62
CA LYS A 191 4.95 -6.30 -2.84
C LYS A 191 4.13 -6.37 -1.56
N PHE A 192 3.65 -7.57 -1.29
CA PHE A 192 2.80 -7.90 -0.15
C PHE A 192 3.30 -9.19 0.49
N PHE A 193 2.88 -9.47 1.71
CA PHE A 193 3.16 -10.72 2.40
C PHE A 193 1.87 -11.48 2.62
N VAL A 194 1.93 -12.78 2.37
CA VAL A 194 0.81 -13.71 2.51
C VAL A 194 1.18 -14.83 3.47
N PHE A 195 0.18 -15.44 4.09
CA PHE A 195 0.36 -16.66 4.87
C PHE A 195 0.20 -17.91 4.01
N SER A 196 0.95 -18.94 4.37
CA SER A 196 0.72 -20.33 3.98
C SER A 196 0.95 -21.24 5.18
N ALA A 197 0.45 -22.47 5.12
CA ALA A 197 0.75 -23.46 6.14
C ALA A 197 2.27 -23.71 6.20
N ASN A 198 2.82 -23.79 7.41
CA ASN A 198 4.18 -24.27 7.59
C ASN A 198 4.22 -25.79 7.37
N THR A 199 5.36 -26.28 6.91
CA THR A 199 5.56 -27.72 6.69
C THR A 199 6.10 -28.33 7.98
N PRO A 200 5.45 -29.36 8.56
CA PRO A 200 6.01 -30.07 9.69
C PRO A 200 7.38 -30.66 9.38
N GLY A 201 8.18 -30.84 10.42
CA GLY A 201 9.44 -31.56 10.36
C GLY A 201 9.28 -33.02 9.95
N THR A 202 10.38 -33.60 9.51
CA THR A 202 10.56 -35.02 9.19
C THR A 202 11.38 -35.77 10.24
N THR A 203 12.05 -35.04 11.15
CA THR A 203 12.82 -35.62 12.26
C THR A 203 12.28 -35.20 13.63
N HIS A 204 12.63 -35.95 14.68
CA HIS A 204 12.03 -35.84 16.01
C HIS A 204 12.31 -34.49 16.71
N ASP A 205 13.38 -33.79 16.34
CA ASP A 205 13.76 -32.47 16.88
C ASP A 205 13.24 -31.29 16.04
N GLU A 206 12.58 -31.56 14.92
CA GLU A 206 12.07 -30.52 14.01
C GLU A 206 10.68 -30.03 14.40
N LEU A 207 10.35 -28.79 14.01
CA LEU A 207 9.10 -28.11 14.38
C LEU A 207 7.84 -28.91 14.00
N LEU A 208 6.79 -28.76 14.82
CA LEU A 208 5.48 -29.38 14.62
C LEU A 208 5.52 -30.91 14.52
N THR A 209 6.40 -31.55 15.28
CA THR A 209 6.53 -33.01 15.33
C THR A 209 6.26 -33.56 16.73
N ILE A 210 6.03 -34.88 16.78
CA ILE A 210 6.00 -35.62 18.04
C ILE A 210 7.44 -35.80 18.52
N CYS A 211 7.69 -35.41 19.76
CA CYS A 211 8.98 -35.57 20.41
C CYS A 211 9.00 -36.85 21.24
N GLY A 212 9.88 -37.79 20.92
CA GLY A 212 10.10 -38.99 21.73
C GLY A 212 11.29 -38.84 22.68
N HIS A 213 11.25 -39.39 23.88
CA HIS A 213 12.40 -39.42 24.79
C HIS A 213 12.35 -40.60 25.78
N ALA A 214 13.52 -41.02 26.27
CA ALA A 214 13.61 -42.07 27.28
C ALA A 214 13.03 -41.63 28.64
N ASN A 215 13.17 -40.34 28.97
CA ASN A 215 12.80 -39.76 30.25
C ASN A 215 11.59 -38.82 30.11
N THR A 216 10.80 -38.73 31.18
CA THR A 216 9.72 -37.75 31.35
C THR A 216 10.26 -36.38 31.75
N GLY A 217 9.49 -35.34 31.47
CA GLY A 217 9.80 -33.96 31.83
C GLY A 217 10.91 -33.34 30.99
N THR A 218 11.41 -34.06 29.98
CA THR A 218 12.49 -33.58 29.12
C THR A 218 12.00 -32.42 28.25
N PRO A 219 12.69 -31.27 28.25
CA PRO A 219 12.38 -30.17 27.35
C PRO A 219 12.56 -30.60 25.89
N THR A 220 11.56 -30.29 25.06
CA THR A 220 11.60 -30.61 23.62
C THR A 220 12.44 -29.61 22.83
N SER A 221 13.03 -28.59 23.47
CA SER A 221 13.80 -27.54 22.79
C SER A 221 15.02 -28.06 22.02
N SER A 222 15.62 -29.20 22.41
CA SER A 222 16.80 -29.78 21.73
C SER A 222 17.13 -31.21 22.18
N GLY A 223 16.13 -32.01 22.55
CA GLY A 223 16.33 -33.29 23.25
C GLY A 223 15.43 -34.42 22.78
N CYS A 224 14.83 -34.30 21.61
CA CYS A 224 13.96 -35.32 21.06
C CYS A 224 14.78 -36.46 20.42
N THR A 225 14.24 -37.66 20.56
CA THR A 225 14.86 -38.91 20.12
C THR A 225 13.77 -39.81 19.55
N THR A 226 14.17 -41.00 19.07
CA THR A 226 13.26 -42.03 18.57
C THR A 226 12.59 -42.86 19.67
N SER A 227 12.85 -42.56 20.95
CA SER A 227 12.29 -43.35 22.06
C SER A 227 10.80 -43.07 22.27
N ALA A 228 10.00 -44.12 22.35
CA ALA A 228 8.56 -44.02 22.61
C ALA A 228 8.19 -44.08 24.10
N THR A 229 9.16 -44.16 25.02
CA THR A 229 8.90 -44.27 26.46
C THR A 229 8.16 -43.06 27.01
N SER A 230 8.59 -41.88 26.58
CA SER A 230 7.97 -40.60 26.92
C SER A 230 7.74 -39.78 25.66
N ILE A 231 6.58 -39.15 25.57
CA ILE A 231 6.11 -38.41 24.40
C ILE A 231 5.88 -36.95 24.77
N GLY A 232 6.27 -36.03 23.90
CA GLY A 232 6.02 -34.59 23.99
C GLY A 232 5.69 -34.03 22.62
N ILE A 233 5.60 -32.70 22.52
CA ILE A 233 5.40 -31.99 21.26
C ILE A 233 6.56 -31.03 21.05
N LYS A 234 7.20 -31.13 19.89
CA LYS A 234 8.04 -30.07 19.37
C LYS A 234 7.13 -29.06 18.66
N GLY A 235 6.94 -27.91 19.29
CA GLY A 235 6.13 -26.81 18.80
C GLY A 235 6.80 -26.04 17.67
N GLY A 236 6.35 -24.81 17.46
CA GLY A 236 6.86 -23.90 16.45
C GLY A 236 5.76 -23.21 15.64
N PRO A 237 6.14 -22.30 14.73
CA PRO A 237 5.18 -21.57 13.91
C PRO A 237 4.45 -22.52 12.95
N PHE A 238 3.12 -22.51 12.99
CA PHE A 238 2.28 -23.31 12.09
C PHE A 238 1.90 -22.56 10.81
N LEU A 239 2.15 -21.26 10.77
CA LEU A 239 2.06 -20.43 9.56
C LEU A 239 3.46 -19.94 9.17
N LYS A 240 3.70 -19.85 7.87
CA LYS A 240 4.86 -19.16 7.32
C LYS A 240 4.41 -18.02 6.41
N THR A 241 5.18 -16.96 6.39
CA THR A 241 4.94 -15.80 5.52
C THR A 241 5.84 -15.85 4.29
N ALA A 242 5.32 -15.45 3.15
CA ALA A 242 6.08 -15.33 1.92
C ALA A 242 5.71 -14.02 1.19
N PRO A 243 6.68 -13.37 0.51
CA PRO A 243 6.37 -12.24 -0.32
C PRO A 243 5.66 -12.67 -1.61
N VAL A 244 4.66 -11.90 -2.01
CA VAL A 244 4.06 -11.91 -3.34
C VAL A 244 4.36 -10.57 -3.99
N THR A 245 4.95 -10.61 -5.18
CA THR A 245 5.37 -9.42 -5.92
C THR A 245 4.68 -9.39 -7.27
N THR A 246 4.21 -8.22 -7.67
CA THR A 246 3.72 -7.98 -9.04
C THR A 246 4.25 -6.62 -9.53
N THR A 247 4.85 -6.63 -10.72
CA THR A 247 5.43 -5.43 -11.34
C THR A 247 4.59 -5.05 -12.54
N ARG A 248 4.27 -3.76 -12.65
CA ARG A 248 3.46 -3.24 -13.74
C ARG A 248 4.17 -3.49 -15.08
N THR A 249 3.42 -3.89 -16.09
CA THR A 249 3.93 -4.08 -17.44
C THR A 249 4.36 -2.75 -18.05
N ALA A 250 5.49 -2.76 -18.78
CA ALA A 250 6.05 -1.58 -19.44
C ALA A 250 5.35 -1.19 -20.76
N SER A 251 4.20 -1.81 -21.08
CA SER A 251 3.50 -1.61 -22.35
C SER A 251 3.02 -0.16 -22.52
N SER A 252 3.09 0.38 -23.74
CA SER A 252 2.61 1.73 -24.07
C SER A 252 1.08 1.84 -24.12
N THR A 253 0.37 0.72 -24.32
CA THR A 253 -1.09 0.69 -24.49
C THR A 253 -1.85 0.03 -23.35
N ASP A 254 -1.24 -0.91 -22.61
CA ASP A 254 -1.91 -1.69 -21.55
C ASP A 254 -1.03 -1.89 -20.32
N LYS A 255 -0.68 -0.78 -19.65
CA LYS A 255 -0.01 -0.84 -18.34
C LYS A 255 -0.94 -1.51 -17.33
N THR A 256 -0.61 -2.73 -16.94
CA THR A 256 -1.39 -3.55 -16.01
C THR A 256 -0.44 -4.32 -15.08
N TYR A 257 -0.96 -4.81 -13.97
CA TYR A 257 -0.23 -5.76 -13.14
C TYR A 257 -0.56 -7.18 -13.62
N PRO A 258 0.45 -8.04 -13.88
CA PRO A 258 0.21 -9.45 -14.14
C PRO A 258 -0.57 -10.12 -13.02
N ALA A 259 -1.43 -11.07 -13.40
CA ALA A 259 -2.24 -11.81 -12.45
C ALA A 259 -1.36 -12.62 -11.49
N ILE A 260 -1.64 -12.48 -10.20
CA ILE A 260 -1.10 -13.34 -9.14
C ILE A 260 -1.84 -14.69 -9.22
N THR A 261 -1.12 -15.81 -9.12
CA THR A 261 -1.67 -17.16 -9.38
C THR A 261 -1.66 -18.08 -8.16
N SER A 262 -1.26 -17.60 -6.98
CA SER A 262 -1.18 -18.42 -5.76
C SER A 262 -2.56 -18.68 -5.15
N THR A 263 -2.98 -19.95 -5.10
CA THR A 263 -4.28 -20.37 -4.54
C THR A 263 -4.19 -20.95 -3.13
N THR A 264 -2.99 -21.25 -2.62
CA THR A 264 -2.75 -21.88 -1.32
C THR A 264 -2.40 -20.90 -0.21
N THR A 265 -2.58 -19.60 -0.48
CA THR A 265 -2.18 -18.51 0.40
C THR A 265 -3.36 -17.70 0.92
N ILE A 266 -3.16 -17.03 2.05
CA ILE A 266 -4.12 -16.06 2.60
C ILE A 266 -3.44 -14.68 2.66
N PRO A 267 -4.01 -13.64 2.02
CA PRO A 267 -5.11 -13.72 1.06
C PRO A 267 -4.77 -14.54 -0.19
N ASN A 268 -5.80 -15.03 -0.88
CA ASN A 268 -5.65 -15.77 -2.13
C ASN A 268 -5.48 -14.83 -3.34
N ASP A 269 -5.11 -15.41 -4.48
CA ASP A 269 -5.03 -14.76 -5.78
C ASP A 269 -6.22 -13.84 -6.10
N LYS A 270 -7.47 -14.29 -5.90
CA LYS A 270 -8.68 -13.50 -6.22
C LYS A 270 -8.73 -12.21 -5.43
N THR A 271 -8.46 -12.28 -4.11
CA THR A 271 -8.44 -11.09 -3.25
C THR A 271 -7.31 -10.14 -3.65
N LEU A 272 -6.10 -10.67 -3.87
CA LEU A 272 -4.96 -9.84 -4.24
C LEU A 272 -5.14 -9.19 -5.62
N ASN A 273 -5.59 -9.94 -6.63
CA ASN A 273 -5.82 -9.42 -7.97
C ASN A 273 -6.91 -8.35 -8.00
N LYS A 274 -7.99 -8.51 -7.21
CA LYS A 274 -9.02 -7.47 -7.06
C LYS A 274 -8.42 -6.17 -6.52
N ALA A 275 -7.63 -6.25 -5.46
CA ALA A 275 -7.03 -5.07 -4.83
C ALA A 275 -5.98 -4.40 -5.74
N VAL A 276 -5.11 -5.20 -6.37
CA VAL A 276 -4.10 -4.71 -7.33
C VAL A 276 -4.76 -4.04 -8.54
N THR A 277 -5.87 -4.58 -9.06
CA THR A 277 -6.64 -3.95 -10.14
C THR A 277 -7.19 -2.58 -9.73
N ALA A 278 -7.65 -2.44 -8.48
CA ALA A 278 -8.13 -1.17 -7.97
C ALA A 278 -6.99 -0.15 -7.74
N ILE A 279 -5.81 -0.58 -7.28
CA ILE A 279 -4.62 0.27 -7.23
C ILE A 279 -4.24 0.76 -8.64
N ARG A 280 -4.34 -0.11 -9.66
CA ARG A 280 -4.07 0.32 -11.03
C ARG A 280 -5.05 1.40 -11.51
N LYS A 281 -6.33 1.29 -11.13
CA LYS A 281 -7.33 2.33 -11.41
C LYS A 281 -6.98 3.65 -10.70
N LEU A 282 -6.48 3.60 -9.47
CA LEU A 282 -5.98 4.78 -8.76
C LEU A 282 -4.84 5.47 -9.51
N GLU A 283 -3.86 4.68 -9.98
CA GLU A 283 -2.75 5.20 -10.79
C GLU A 283 -3.23 5.91 -12.05
N THR A 284 -4.23 5.33 -12.74
CA THR A 284 -4.84 5.95 -13.93
C THR A 284 -5.57 7.24 -13.57
N ALA A 285 -6.31 7.26 -12.47
CA ALA A 285 -7.02 8.45 -11.99
C ALA A 285 -6.06 9.60 -11.66
N VAL A 286 -4.94 9.31 -10.97
CA VAL A 286 -3.89 10.30 -10.68
C VAL A 286 -3.24 10.80 -11.99
N ALA A 287 -2.92 9.90 -12.92
CA ALA A 287 -2.36 10.28 -14.21
C ALA A 287 -3.32 11.14 -15.04
N ALA A 288 -4.62 10.93 -14.94
CA ALA A 288 -5.62 11.76 -15.60
C ALA A 288 -5.65 13.19 -15.03
N LEU A 289 -5.42 13.36 -13.72
CA LEU A 289 -5.28 14.69 -13.12
C LEU A 289 -4.00 15.40 -13.55
N ASP A 290 -2.88 14.68 -13.62
CA ASP A 290 -1.59 15.23 -14.07
C ASP A 290 -1.61 15.67 -15.55
N ALA A 291 -2.57 15.19 -16.34
CA ALA A 291 -2.71 15.49 -17.77
C ALA A 291 -3.55 16.75 -18.09
N ILE A 292 -4.07 17.43 -17.06
CA ILE A 292 -4.90 18.64 -17.16
C ILE A 292 -4.02 19.89 -17.12
#